data_AF-A0A524DLF9-F1
#
_entry.id   AF-A0A524DLF9-F1
#
_cell.length_a   1.000
_cell.length_b   1.000
_cell.length_c   1.000
_cell.angle_alpha   90.00
_cell.angle_beta   90.00
_cell.angle_gamma   90.00
#
_symmetry.space_group_name_H-M   'P 1'
#
loop_
_entity.id
_entity.type
_entity.pdbx_description
1 polymer ?
#
loop_
_entity_poly.entity_id
_entity_poly.type
_entity_poly.pdbx_seq_one_letter_code
_entity_poly.pdbx_strand_id
1 'polypeptide(L)'
;MSVYDIGRVCVKTMGREAGNYCVIVDIIDKNYLLIDGIKIKRRRVNFNHIEPTPDTVEIKKGAKTKDVEEAIKKAKLDKKFKEKITIPLH
;
A
#
# COMPACT_ATOMS: atom_id res chain seq x y z
N MET A 1 -4.26 -17.96 -5.04
CA MET A 1 -4.66 -16.64 -4.49
C MET A 1 -3.64 -15.63 -4.97
N SER A 2 -4.08 -14.61 -5.70
CA SER A 2 -3.18 -13.58 -6.24
C SER A 2 -2.60 -12.75 -5.10
N VAL A 3 -1.27 -12.57 -5.10
CA VAL A 3 -0.55 -11.87 -4.02
C VAL A 3 -0.85 -10.36 -4.01
N TYR A 4 -1.28 -9.82 -5.15
CA TYR A 4 -1.60 -8.41 -5.35
C TYR A 4 -3.08 -8.29 -5.75
N ASP A 5 -3.95 -8.25 -4.76
CA ASP A 5 -5.37 -7.96 -4.93
C ASP A 5 -5.71 -6.57 -4.38
N ILE A 6 -6.90 -6.07 -4.73
CA ILE A 6 -7.36 -4.75 -4.29
C ILE A 6 -7.56 -4.80 -2.77
N GLY A 7 -7.02 -3.80 -2.08
CA GLY A 7 -7.03 -3.77 -0.63
C GLY A 7 -5.92 -4.57 0.04
N ARG A 8 -5.00 -5.17 -0.71
CA ARG A 8 -3.77 -5.72 -0.11
C ARG A 8 -2.89 -4.59 0.42
N VAL A 9 -2.37 -4.77 1.62
CA VAL A 9 -1.40 -3.85 2.23
C VAL A 9 -0.01 -4.24 1.76
N CYS A 10 0.78 -3.26 1.37
CA CYS A 10 2.14 -3.46 0.87
C CYS A 10 3.09 -2.45 1.50
N VAL A 11 4.36 -2.82 1.64
CA VAL A 11 5.44 -1.91 2.03
C VAL A 11 6.21 -1.53 0.79
N LYS A 12 6.53 -0.26 0.66
CA LYS A 12 7.41 0.18 -0.41
C LYS A 12 8.86 -0.12 -0.03
N THR A 13 9.54 -0.92 -0.84
CA THR A 13 10.94 -1.31 -0.57
C THR A 13 11.94 -0.29 -1.10
N MET A 14 11.59 0.45 -2.16
CA MET A 14 12.52 1.33 -2.86
C MET A 14 12.02 2.77 -3.06
N GLY A 15 12.95 3.73 -3.07
CA GLY A 15 12.75 5.15 -3.36
C GLY A 15 12.59 6.05 -2.12
N ARG A 16 12.22 7.32 -2.33
CA ARG A 16 12.11 8.34 -1.26
C ARG A 16 11.15 7.97 -0.12
N GLU A 17 10.17 7.12 -0.41
CA GLU A 17 9.14 6.66 0.52
C GLU A 17 9.38 5.19 0.94
N ALA A 18 10.59 4.67 0.75
CA ALA A 18 10.96 3.32 1.18
C ALA A 18 10.75 3.17 2.69
N GLY A 19 10.21 2.03 3.08
CA GLY A 19 9.85 1.70 4.46
C GLY A 19 8.45 2.14 4.88
N ASN A 20 7.70 2.84 4.01
CA ASN A 20 6.32 3.22 4.31
C ASN A 20 5.33 2.19 3.78
N TYR A 21 4.24 2.00 4.53
CA TYR A 21 3.11 1.17 4.14
C TYR A 21 2.16 1.90 3.18
N CYS A 22 1.55 1.13 2.28
CA CYS A 22 0.59 1.56 1.28
C CYS A 22 -0.46 0.47 1.07
N VAL A 23 -1.58 0.83 0.44
CA VAL A 23 -2.66 -0.07 0.06
C VAL A 23 -2.83 -0.03 -1.45
N ILE A 24 -3.07 -1.18 -2.07
CA ILE A 24 -3.40 -1.27 -3.50
C ILE A 24 -4.86 -0.87 -3.71
N VAL A 25 -5.08 0.25 -4.41
CA VAL A 25 -6.43 0.77 -4.69
C VAL A 25 -6.94 0.31 -6.04
N ASP A 26 -6.04 0.16 -7.00
CA ASP A 26 -6.37 -0.28 -8.34
C ASP A 26 -5.22 -1.01 -9.01
N ILE A 27 -5.54 -1.91 -9.93
CA ILE A 27 -4.60 -2.66 -10.76
C ILE A 27 -4.76 -2.12 -12.17
N ILE A 28 -3.76 -1.36 -12.63
CA ILE A 28 -3.81 -0.72 -13.95
C ILE A 28 -3.41 -1.73 -15.00
N ASP A 29 -2.27 -2.40 -14.79
CA ASP A 29 -1.67 -3.35 -15.70
C ASP A 29 -1.07 -4.52 -14.91
N LYS A 30 -0.56 -5.53 -15.62
CA LYS A 30 0.25 -6.61 -15.01
C LYS A 30 1.47 -6.08 -14.28
N ASN A 31 2.01 -4.94 -14.73
CA ASN A 31 3.25 -4.37 -14.23
C ASN A 31 3.07 -3.14 -13.34
N TYR A 32 1.89 -2.53 -13.35
CA TYR A 32 1.66 -1.26 -12.67
C TYR A 32 0.41 -1.30 -11.81
N LEU A 33 0.58 -0.85 -10.58
CA LEU A 33 -0.44 -0.79 -9.56
C LEU A 33 -0.62 0.65 -9.12
N LEU A 34 -1.84 0.99 -8.74
CA LEU A 34 -2.17 2.26 -8.13
C LEU A 34 -2.23 2.06 -6.62
N ILE A 35 -1.29 2.69 -5.92
CA ILE A 35 -1.23 2.64 -4.47
C ILE A 35 -1.71 3.96 -3.87
N ASP A 36 -2.28 3.89 -2.67
CA ASP A 36 -2.60 5.04 -1.83
C ASP A 36 -2.30 4.73 -0.36
N GLY A 37 -2.11 5.75 0.46
CA GLY A 37 -1.81 5.57 1.88
C GLY A 37 -1.80 6.88 2.65
N ILE A 38 -1.62 6.79 3.97
CA ILE A 38 -1.64 7.97 4.86
C ILE A 38 -0.41 8.86 4.60
N LYS A 39 0.77 8.25 4.48
CA LYS A 39 2.06 8.95 4.27
C LYS A 39 2.53 8.95 2.82
N ILE A 40 1.95 8.10 1.98
CA ILE A 40 2.27 7.99 0.55
C ILE A 40 1.14 8.62 -0.22
N LYS A 41 1.46 9.58 -1.09
CA LYS A 41 0.45 10.15 -2.01
C LYS A 41 0.07 9.11 -3.06
N ARG A 42 -1.20 9.12 -3.47
CA ARG A 42 -1.71 8.29 -4.57
C ARG A 42 -0.78 8.36 -5.79
N ARG A 43 -0.17 7.24 -6.14
CA ARG A 43 0.80 7.15 -7.24
C ARG A 43 0.78 5.80 -7.92
N ARG A 44 1.16 5.80 -9.19
CA ARG A 44 1.45 4.57 -9.93
C ARG A 44 2.82 4.03 -9.51
N VAL A 45 2.89 2.75 -9.19
CA VAL A 45 4.13 2.04 -8.85
C VAL A 45 4.23 0.72 -9.59
N ASN A 46 5.47 0.28 -9.77
CA ASN A 46 5.75 -1.05 -10.28
C ASN A 46 5.66 -2.07 -9.13
N PHE A 47 5.18 -3.29 -9.40
CA PHE A 47 5.14 -4.41 -8.45
C PHE A 47 6.53 -4.69 -7.84
N ASN A 48 7.61 -4.54 -8.61
CA ASN A 48 8.97 -4.78 -8.12
C ASN A 48 9.41 -3.86 -6.96
N HIS A 49 8.75 -2.71 -6.77
CA HIS A 49 9.13 -1.75 -5.73
C HIS A 49 8.26 -1.85 -4.47
N ILE A 50 7.35 -2.83 -4.43
CA ILE A 50 6.43 -3.04 -3.32
C ILE A 50 6.43 -4.50 -2.90
N GLU A 51 6.44 -4.71 -1.61
CA GLU A 51 6.36 -6.03 -1.01
C GLU A 51 5.01 -6.20 -0.30
N PRO A 52 4.20 -7.20 -0.69
CA PRO A 52 2.90 -7.43 -0.10
C PRO A 52 3.06 -7.99 1.32
N THR A 53 2.29 -7.43 2.24
CA THR A 53 2.23 -7.89 3.64
C THR A 53 1.08 -8.90 3.80
N PRO A 54 1.05 -9.70 4.87
CA PRO A 54 -0.05 -10.63 5.13
C PRO A 54 -1.41 -9.93 5.35
N ASP A 55 -1.39 -8.65 5.71
CA ASP A 55 -2.57 -7.85 6.01
C ASP A 55 -3.37 -7.45 4.76
N THR A 56 -4.70 -7.47 4.88
CA THR A 56 -5.65 -7.01 3.86
C THR A 56 -6.67 -6.07 4.49
N VAL A 57 -7.09 -5.10 3.71
CA VAL A 57 -8.20 -4.20 4.01
C VAL A 57 -9.27 -4.36 2.95
N GLU A 58 -10.52 -4.38 3.35
CA GLU A 58 -11.62 -4.41 2.38
C GLU A 58 -11.88 -3.00 1.86
N ILE A 59 -11.52 -2.77 0.59
CA ILE A 59 -11.82 -1.53 -0.12
C ILE A 59 -12.39 -1.82 -1.51
N LYS A 60 -13.17 -0.87 -2.03
CA LYS A 60 -13.66 -0.93 -3.41
C LYS A 60 -12.59 -0.45 -4.40
N LYS A 61 -12.61 -1.01 -5.61
CA LYS A 61 -11.78 -0.55 -6.73
C LYS A 61 -11.95 0.96 -6.94
N GLY A 62 -10.84 1.70 -6.94
CA GLY A 62 -10.87 3.14 -7.16
C GLY A 62 -11.34 3.97 -5.96
N ALA A 63 -11.32 3.42 -4.74
CA ALA A 63 -11.59 4.14 -3.51
C ALA A 63 -10.85 5.49 -3.44
N LYS A 64 -11.50 6.49 -2.83
CA LYS A 64 -10.88 7.79 -2.58
C LYS A 64 -9.96 7.69 -1.37
N THR A 65 -9.02 8.62 -1.24
CA THR A 65 -8.06 8.66 -0.13
C THR A 65 -8.77 8.63 1.24
N LYS A 66 -9.93 9.30 1.37
CA LYS A 66 -10.77 9.25 2.58
C LYS A 66 -11.25 7.83 2.93
N ASP A 67 -11.81 7.11 1.96
CA ASP A 67 -12.26 5.73 2.15
C ASP A 67 -11.09 4.80 2.51
N VAL A 68 -9.92 5.01 1.91
CA VAL A 68 -8.70 4.24 2.21
C VAL A 68 -8.26 4.52 3.65
N GLU A 69 -8.24 5.78 4.09
CA GLU A 69 -7.93 6.13 5.48
C GLU A 69 -8.93 5.52 6.48
N GLU A 70 -10.23 5.53 6.17
CA GLU A 70 -11.24 4.88 7.00
C GLU A 70 -11.07 3.37 7.04
N ALA A 71 -10.75 2.72 5.91
CA ALA A 71 -10.51 1.29 5.86
C ALA A 71 -9.28 0.88 6.68
N ILE A 72 -8.20 1.67 6.59
CA ILE A 72 -6.99 1.47 7.41
C ILE A 72 -7.31 1.62 8.91
N LYS A 73 -8.12 2.62 9.27
CA LYS A 73 -8.58 2.82 10.66
C LYS A 73 -9.44 1.67 11.17
N LYS A 74 -10.38 1.19 10.35
CA LYS A 74 -11.21 0.02 10.66
C LYS A 74 -10.37 -1.24 10.87
N ALA A 75 -9.33 -1.41 10.06
CA ALA A 75 -8.39 -2.52 10.19
C ALA A 75 -7.40 -2.37 11.36
N LYS A 76 -7.42 -1.27 12.12
CA LYS A 76 -6.47 -0.96 13.21
C LYS A 76 -5.00 -1.04 12.79
N LEU A 77 -4.73 -0.79 11.51
CA LEU A 77 -3.39 -0.82 10.92
C LEU A 77 -2.69 0.55 11.01
N ASP A 78 -3.32 1.53 11.64
CA ASP A 78 -2.79 2.89 11.82
C ASP A 78 -1.42 2.90 12.50
N LYS A 79 -1.19 1.97 13.42
CA LYS A 79 0.12 1.80 14.08
C LYS A 79 1.19 1.33 13.07
N LYS A 80 0.90 0.28 12.29
CA LYS A 80 1.81 -0.22 11.24
C LYS A 80 2.11 0.86 10.20
N PHE A 81 1.11 1.62 9.74
CA PHE A 81 1.32 2.71 8.78
C PHE A 81 2.11 3.90 9.34
N LYS A 82 2.16 4.07 10.66
CA LYS A 82 3.00 5.08 11.32
C LYS A 82 4.44 4.62 11.47
N GLU A 83 4.66 3.33 11.67
CA GLU A 83 5.98 2.72 11.74
C GLU A 83 6.66 2.76 10.37
N LYS A 84 7.88 3.30 10.34
CA LYS A 84 8.73 3.29 9.16
C LYS A 84 9.70 2.15 9.33
N ILE A 85 9.69 1.20 8.39
CA ILE A 85 10.72 0.16 8.36
C ILE A 85 12.00 0.83 7.84
N THR A 86 13.05 0.87 8.66
CA THR A 86 14.37 1.29 8.19
C THR A 86 14.96 0.14 7.40
N ILE A 87 14.86 0.24 6.06
CA ILE A 87 15.50 -0.71 5.17
C ILE A 87 16.97 -0.26 5.06
N PRO A 88 17.94 -1.06 5.51
CA PRO A 88 19.35 -0.74 5.30
C PRO A 88 19.62 -0.79 3.80
N LEU A 89 19.93 0.38 3.22
CA LEU A 89 20.55 0.47 1.89
C LEU A 89 21.95 -0.10 2.04
N HIS A 90 22.17 -1.34 1.59
CA HIS A 90 23.50 -1.92 1.54
C HIS A 90 24.14 -1.73 0.17
#